data_AF-E3E8N9-F1
#
_entry.id   AF-E3E8N9-F1
#
_cell.length_a   1.000
_cell.length_b   1.000
_cell.length_c   1.000
_cell.angle_alpha   90.00
_cell.angle_beta   90.00
_cell.angle_gamma   90.00
#
_symmetry.space_group_name_H-M   'P 1'
#
loop_
_entity.id
_entity.type
_entity.pdbx_description
1 polymer ?
#
loop_
_entity_poly.entity_id
_entity_poly.type
_entity_poly.pdbx_seq_one_letter_code
_entity_poly.pdbx_strand_id
1 'polypeptide(L)'
;MENIIYLSKTIFDWDYYSQWATILPDDKWERPYEMWEYSRALVDNATTEFELGDGIANLKRALNHRLQLIERSYNLRSIHPSWRNKGYLEILEDFGLVRPYLMKSLLTIRNDIEHNDADPPEKERCKEFVDIVWYFLKSTDPLVQVLKSSNAYDLYDEEGYETHYGFNFELDYKDLNSIKISGWFYDELILNEPREGFFAVEFNSLHTKKNWESSPYHSEKLESDKWLDGKILDLDSETKKIIVSQVLSAF
;
A
#
# COMPACT_ATOMS: atom_id res chain seq x y z
N MET A 1 10.82 12.89 -31.44
CA MET A 1 10.61 11.43 -31.27
C MET A 1 10.05 11.27 -29.89
N GLU A 2 8.97 10.51 -29.74
CA GLU A 2 8.47 10.18 -28.39
C GLU A 2 9.52 9.28 -27.73
N ASN A 3 9.96 9.65 -26.53
CA ASN A 3 10.93 8.88 -25.75
C ASN A 3 10.20 7.74 -25.05
N ILE A 4 9.57 6.85 -25.82
CA ILE A 4 8.78 5.74 -25.31
C ILE A 4 9.47 4.42 -25.62
N ILE A 5 9.57 3.57 -24.62
CA ILE A 5 9.92 2.15 -24.76
C ILE A 5 8.84 1.30 -24.08
N TYR A 6 8.86 0.01 -24.35
CA TYR A 6 7.94 -0.95 -23.76
C TYR A 6 8.71 -1.95 -22.93
N LEU A 7 8.37 -2.07 -21.65
CA LEU A 7 9.04 -2.94 -20.69
C LEU A 7 8.15 -4.15 -20.36
N SER A 8 8.76 -5.33 -20.29
CA SER A 8 8.05 -6.59 -20.02
C SER A 8 7.44 -6.60 -18.62
N LYS A 9 6.21 -7.09 -18.49
CA LYS A 9 5.54 -7.28 -17.18
C LYS A 9 6.18 -8.40 -16.35
N THR A 10 7.01 -9.25 -16.94
CA THR A 10 7.75 -10.32 -16.20
C THR A 10 8.70 -9.76 -15.14
N ILE A 11 9.06 -8.48 -15.19
CA ILE A 11 9.85 -7.83 -14.15
C ILE A 11 9.13 -7.81 -12.78
N PHE A 12 7.80 -7.95 -12.76
CA PHE A 12 7.04 -8.02 -11.52
C PHE A 12 7.20 -9.37 -10.78
N ASP A 13 7.78 -10.37 -11.46
CA ASP A 13 8.11 -11.67 -10.89
C ASP A 13 9.48 -11.68 -10.20
N TRP A 14 10.24 -10.57 -10.26
CA TRP A 14 11.51 -10.43 -9.56
C TRP A 14 11.28 -10.25 -8.06
N ASP A 15 12.26 -10.67 -7.26
CA ASP A 15 12.22 -10.51 -5.82
C ASP A 15 12.33 -9.03 -5.46
N TYR A 16 11.56 -8.60 -4.46
CA TYR A 16 11.46 -7.19 -4.10
C TYR A 16 11.60 -6.95 -2.60
N TYR A 17 12.12 -5.78 -2.25
CA TYR A 17 12.33 -5.35 -0.87
C TYR A 17 12.13 -3.85 -0.73
N SER A 18 11.91 -3.39 0.51
CA SER A 18 11.64 -1.97 0.74
C SER A 18 12.94 -1.17 0.60
N GLN A 19 12.91 -0.11 -0.20
CA GLN A 19 14.10 0.71 -0.43
C GLN A 19 14.01 2.06 0.29
N TRP A 20 12.86 2.75 0.17
CA TRP A 20 12.65 4.06 0.79
C TRP A 20 11.33 4.12 1.54
N ALA A 21 11.41 4.64 2.76
CA ALA A 21 10.26 4.93 3.58
C ALA A 21 10.47 6.18 4.44
N THR A 22 9.37 6.84 4.78
CA THR A 22 9.35 8.00 5.66
C THR A 22 8.74 7.62 7.00
N ILE A 23 9.45 7.85 8.09
CA ILE A 23 8.90 7.70 9.44
C ILE A 23 7.94 8.86 9.70
N LEU A 24 6.69 8.54 10.03
CA LEU A 24 5.66 9.51 10.38
C LEU A 24 5.71 9.79 11.89
N PRO A 25 5.53 11.06 12.32
CA PRO A 25 5.60 11.40 13.73
C PRO A 25 4.40 10.86 14.51
N ASP A 26 4.62 10.56 15.79
CA ASP A 26 3.67 9.87 16.68
C ASP A 26 2.31 10.59 16.80
N ASP A 27 2.33 11.93 16.81
CA ASP A 27 1.13 12.78 16.87
C ASP A 27 0.12 12.49 15.74
N LYS A 28 0.57 11.88 14.64
CA LYS A 28 -0.29 11.53 13.51
C LYS A 28 -1.14 10.29 13.75
N TRP A 29 -0.62 9.29 14.47
CA TRP A 29 -1.23 7.96 14.52
C TRP A 29 -1.64 7.48 15.92
N GLU A 30 -1.28 8.22 16.98
CA GLU A 30 -1.65 7.92 18.37
C GLU A 30 -3.11 8.24 18.70
N ARG A 31 -3.71 9.27 18.07
CA ARG A 31 -5.08 9.71 18.38
C ARG A 31 -6.16 8.60 18.35
N PRO A 32 -6.17 7.66 17.40
CA PRO A 32 -7.02 6.47 17.45
C PRO A 32 -6.88 5.63 18.73
N TYR A 33 -5.67 5.50 19.28
CA TYR A 33 -5.43 4.75 20.53
C TYR A 33 -6.01 5.47 21.74
N GLU A 34 -5.95 6.80 21.80
CA GLU A 34 -6.60 7.57 22.86
C GLU A 34 -8.12 7.37 22.86
N MET A 35 -8.73 7.39 21.66
CA MET A 35 -10.17 7.13 21.48
C MET A 35 -10.54 5.69 21.87
N TRP A 36 -9.69 4.74 21.48
CA TRP A 36 -9.86 3.33 21.84
C TRP A 36 -9.75 3.12 23.35
N GLU A 37 -8.76 3.73 24.01
CA GLU A 37 -8.53 3.60 25.44
C GLU A 37 -9.69 4.21 26.24
N TYR A 38 -10.18 5.38 25.80
CA TYR A 38 -11.38 5.97 26.38
C TYR A 38 -12.60 5.06 26.24
N SER A 39 -12.80 4.46 25.06
CA SER A 39 -13.86 3.49 24.86
C SER A 39 -13.72 2.25 25.74
N ARG A 40 -12.50 1.71 25.89
CA ARG A 40 -12.23 0.55 26.73
C ARG A 40 -12.64 0.84 28.16
N ALA A 41 -12.24 1.99 28.69
CA ALA A 41 -12.60 2.43 30.03
C ALA A 41 -14.13 2.56 30.22
N LEU A 42 -14.85 3.09 29.22
CA LEU A 42 -16.33 3.15 29.25
C LEU A 42 -16.94 1.75 29.31
N VAL A 43 -16.54 0.85 28.42
CA VAL A 43 -17.11 -0.51 28.34
C VAL A 43 -16.78 -1.32 29.61
N ASP A 44 -15.54 -1.26 30.10
CA ASP A 44 -15.11 -2.01 31.28
C ASP A 44 -15.84 -1.58 32.56
N ASN A 45 -16.10 -0.28 32.70
CA ASN A 45 -16.76 0.28 33.88
C ASN A 45 -18.27 0.47 33.71
N ALA A 46 -18.83 0.16 32.54
CA ALA A 46 -20.24 0.37 32.26
C ALA A 46 -21.14 -0.32 33.29
N THR A 47 -22.07 0.46 33.81
CA THR A 47 -23.19 0.09 34.69
C THR A 47 -24.55 0.30 34.02
N THR A 48 -24.57 1.03 32.90
CA THR A 48 -25.76 1.35 32.10
C THR A 48 -25.53 1.06 30.62
N GLU A 49 -26.63 0.91 29.88
CA GLU A 49 -26.59 0.74 28.42
C GLU A 49 -26.04 2.00 27.71
N PHE A 50 -26.33 3.20 28.20
CA PHE A 50 -25.80 4.44 27.63
C PHE A 50 -24.26 4.45 27.57
N GLU A 51 -23.60 3.97 28.64
CA GLU A 51 -22.14 3.88 28.68
C GLU A 51 -21.59 2.86 27.66
N LEU A 52 -22.32 1.76 27.42
CA LEU A 52 -21.97 0.78 26.38
C LEU A 52 -22.15 1.39 24.98
N GLY A 53 -23.25 2.11 24.75
CA GLY A 53 -23.49 2.83 23.49
C GLY A 53 -22.41 3.87 23.20
N ASP A 54 -22.02 4.65 24.21
CA ASP A 54 -20.92 5.63 24.10
C ASP A 54 -19.57 4.97 23.83
N GLY A 55 -19.31 3.80 24.43
CA GLY A 55 -18.15 2.96 24.10
C GLY A 55 -18.14 2.60 22.61
N ILE A 56 -19.20 1.98 22.11
CA ILE A 56 -19.33 1.60 20.69
C ILE A 56 -19.15 2.80 19.75
N ALA A 57 -19.72 3.96 20.09
CA ALA A 57 -19.55 5.18 19.32
C ALA A 57 -18.07 5.62 19.24
N ASN A 58 -17.33 5.53 20.36
CA ASN A 58 -15.90 5.86 20.40
C ASN A 58 -15.02 4.84 19.66
N LEU A 59 -15.35 3.55 19.70
CA LEU A 59 -14.67 2.55 18.86
C LEU A 59 -14.79 2.86 17.37
N LYS A 60 -15.99 3.24 16.91
CA LYS A 60 -16.22 3.69 15.52
C LYS A 60 -15.41 4.94 15.18
N ARG A 61 -15.25 5.89 16.12
CA ARG A 61 -14.38 7.07 15.93
C ARG A 61 -12.92 6.66 15.78
N ALA A 62 -12.41 5.78 16.64
CA ALA A 62 -11.04 5.27 16.55
C ALA A 62 -10.76 4.59 15.20
N LEU A 63 -11.65 3.67 14.80
CA LEU A 63 -11.61 2.97 13.51
C LEU A 63 -11.59 3.97 12.33
N ASN A 64 -12.54 4.91 12.29
CA ASN A 64 -12.65 5.88 11.21
C ASN A 64 -11.43 6.80 11.13
N HIS A 65 -10.89 7.24 12.27
CA HIS A 65 -9.72 8.10 12.29
C HIS A 65 -8.50 7.40 11.69
N ARG A 66 -8.29 6.11 12.02
CA ARG A 66 -7.21 5.30 11.43
C ARG A 66 -7.43 5.10 9.92
N LEU A 67 -8.65 4.77 9.49
CA LEU A 67 -9.00 4.62 8.07
C LEU A 67 -8.74 5.92 7.28
N GLN A 68 -9.13 7.07 7.83
CA GLN A 68 -8.88 8.38 7.20
C GLN A 68 -7.39 8.72 7.14
N LEU A 69 -6.60 8.31 8.12
CA LEU A 69 -5.15 8.49 8.08
C LEU A 69 -4.54 7.67 6.94
N ILE A 70 -4.88 6.38 6.85
CA ILE A 70 -4.39 5.51 5.77
C ILE A 70 -4.81 6.07 4.39
N GLU A 71 -6.07 6.49 4.22
CA GLU A 71 -6.52 7.07 2.94
C GLU A 71 -5.78 8.35 2.57
N ARG A 72 -5.54 9.24 3.55
CA ARG A 72 -4.79 10.47 3.27
C ARG A 72 -3.32 10.22 2.96
N SER A 73 -2.73 9.17 3.52
CA SER A 73 -1.33 8.80 3.28
C SER A 73 -1.13 8.13 1.93
N TYR A 74 -2.06 7.25 1.52
CA TYR A 74 -1.85 6.35 0.38
C TYR A 74 -2.78 6.60 -0.82
N ASN A 75 -3.91 7.27 -0.63
CA ASN A 75 -4.87 7.62 -1.70
C ASN A 75 -5.27 6.41 -2.58
N LEU A 76 -5.43 5.23 -1.97
CA LEU A 76 -5.59 3.96 -2.69
C LEU A 76 -6.83 3.92 -3.59
N ARG A 77 -7.86 4.70 -3.24
CA ARG A 77 -9.07 4.83 -4.06
C ARG A 77 -8.81 5.35 -5.47
N SER A 78 -7.71 6.10 -5.67
CA SER A 78 -7.35 6.64 -6.98
C SER A 78 -6.86 5.60 -7.98
N ILE A 79 -6.52 4.39 -7.52
CA ILE A 79 -5.95 3.31 -8.36
C ILE A 79 -6.97 2.77 -9.37
N HIS A 80 -8.22 2.61 -8.96
CA HIS A 80 -9.28 2.05 -9.79
C HIS A 80 -10.53 2.94 -9.80
N PRO A 81 -11.01 3.42 -10.96
CA PRO A 81 -12.15 4.34 -11.03
C PRO A 81 -13.44 3.82 -10.36
N SER A 82 -13.70 2.51 -10.42
CA SER A 82 -14.88 1.90 -9.78
C SER A 82 -14.84 1.95 -8.24
N TRP A 83 -13.67 2.21 -7.63
CA TRP A 83 -13.54 2.24 -6.17
C TRP A 83 -14.03 3.53 -5.53
N ARG A 84 -14.46 4.52 -6.33
CA ARG A 84 -15.01 5.79 -5.82
C ARG A 84 -16.13 5.58 -4.79
N ASN A 85 -16.98 4.57 -5.00
CA ASN A 85 -18.11 4.27 -4.12
C ASN A 85 -17.88 3.04 -3.22
N LYS A 86 -16.73 2.36 -3.35
CA LYS A 86 -16.41 1.16 -2.58
C LYS A 86 -16.08 1.52 -1.13
N GLY A 87 -16.52 0.71 -0.15
CA GLY A 87 -16.19 0.95 1.25
C GLY A 87 -14.67 0.91 1.46
N TYR A 88 -14.10 1.81 2.25
CA TYR A 88 -12.63 1.89 2.35
C TYR A 88 -12.01 0.62 2.97
N LEU A 89 -12.71 -0.01 3.92
CA LEU A 89 -12.33 -1.32 4.45
C LEU A 89 -12.25 -2.42 3.38
N GLU A 90 -13.08 -2.34 2.34
CA GLU A 90 -13.08 -3.31 1.23
C GLU A 90 -11.95 -3.01 0.24
N ILE A 91 -11.55 -1.75 0.10
CA ILE A 91 -10.34 -1.38 -0.64
C ILE A 91 -9.12 -1.93 0.08
N LEU A 92 -9.00 -1.73 1.40
CA LEU A 92 -7.89 -2.28 2.17
C LEU A 92 -7.85 -3.82 2.17
N GLU A 93 -9.02 -4.48 2.08
CA GLU A 93 -9.12 -5.93 1.90
C GLU A 93 -8.53 -6.38 0.56
N ASP A 94 -8.75 -5.62 -0.53
CA ASP A 94 -8.18 -5.92 -1.85
C ASP A 94 -6.64 -5.91 -1.85
N PHE A 95 -6.01 -5.17 -0.92
CA PHE A 95 -4.57 -5.14 -0.69
C PHE A 95 -4.09 -6.14 0.37
N GLY A 96 -4.99 -6.96 0.92
CA GLY A 96 -4.66 -7.93 1.97
C GLY A 96 -4.31 -7.31 3.33
N LEU A 97 -4.59 -6.02 3.53
CA LEU A 97 -4.18 -5.28 4.75
C LEU A 97 -5.14 -5.49 5.92
N VAL A 98 -6.41 -5.81 5.63
CA VAL A 98 -7.46 -5.97 6.66
C VAL A 98 -8.43 -7.09 6.30
N ARG A 99 -9.17 -7.58 7.31
CA ARG A 99 -10.32 -8.48 7.16
C ARG A 99 -11.58 -7.80 7.68
N PRO A 100 -12.46 -7.27 6.82
CA PRO A 100 -13.45 -6.26 7.21
C PRO A 100 -14.68 -6.82 7.94
N TYR A 101 -14.89 -8.14 7.94
CA TYR A 101 -16.11 -8.78 8.46
C TYR A 101 -16.48 -8.30 9.88
N LEU A 102 -15.53 -8.32 10.81
CA LEU A 102 -15.76 -7.96 12.20
C LEU A 102 -15.99 -6.45 12.38
N MET A 103 -15.25 -5.62 11.63
CA MET A 103 -15.42 -4.16 11.66
C MET A 103 -16.75 -3.72 11.03
N LYS A 104 -17.24 -4.42 10.00
CA LYS A 104 -18.57 -4.18 9.42
C LYS A 104 -19.68 -4.43 10.45
N SER A 105 -19.55 -5.48 11.28
CA SER A 105 -20.50 -5.74 12.37
C SER A 105 -20.57 -4.59 13.37
N LEU A 106 -19.42 -4.04 13.80
CA LEU A 106 -19.34 -2.86 14.66
C LEU A 106 -20.04 -1.64 14.04
N LEU A 107 -19.78 -1.39 12.75
CA LEU A 107 -20.34 -0.23 12.04
C LEU A 107 -21.87 -0.31 11.92
N THR A 108 -22.41 -1.50 11.66
CA THR A 108 -23.86 -1.75 11.62
C THR A 108 -24.50 -1.52 12.97
N ILE A 109 -23.99 -2.15 14.04
CA ILE A 109 -24.53 -2.00 15.40
C ILE A 109 -24.53 -0.53 15.82
N ARG A 110 -23.44 0.19 15.55
CA ARG A 110 -23.37 1.63 15.86
C ARG A 110 -24.43 2.42 15.11
N ASN A 111 -24.66 2.14 13.81
CA ASN A 111 -25.72 2.81 13.05
C ASN A 111 -27.09 2.56 13.66
N ASP A 112 -27.36 1.33 14.12
CA ASP A 112 -28.63 0.98 14.74
C ASP A 112 -28.83 1.70 16.08
N ILE A 113 -27.80 1.77 16.92
CA ILE A 113 -27.83 2.55 18.18
C ILE A 113 -28.09 4.04 17.89
N GLU A 114 -27.36 4.65 16.94
CA GLU A 114 -27.46 6.10 16.67
C GLU A 114 -28.72 6.53 15.91
N HIS A 115 -29.31 5.66 15.08
CA HIS A 115 -30.38 6.04 14.15
C HIS A 115 -31.70 5.32 14.38
N ASN A 116 -31.69 4.15 15.02
CA ASN A 116 -32.86 3.31 15.23
C ASN A 116 -33.22 3.15 16.71
N ASP A 117 -32.54 3.87 17.62
CA ASP A 117 -32.74 3.77 19.08
C ASP A 117 -32.62 2.33 19.59
N ALA A 118 -31.72 1.55 18.97
CA ALA A 118 -31.50 0.16 19.34
C ALA A 118 -30.61 0.07 20.58
N ASP A 119 -30.91 -0.90 21.45
CA ASP A 119 -30.08 -1.21 22.60
C ASP A 119 -28.66 -1.62 22.15
N PRO A 120 -27.61 -1.19 22.86
CA PRO A 120 -26.27 -1.69 22.60
C PRO A 120 -26.16 -3.18 22.95
N PRO A 121 -25.19 -3.90 22.36
CA PRO A 121 -24.92 -5.27 22.75
C PRO A 121 -24.56 -5.40 24.23
N GLU A 122 -24.70 -6.61 24.77
CA GLU A 122 -24.23 -6.94 26.11
C GLU A 122 -22.74 -6.61 26.29
N LYS A 123 -22.35 -6.36 27.55
CA LYS A 123 -21.00 -5.91 27.93
C LYS A 123 -19.88 -6.78 27.35
N GLU A 124 -20.03 -8.10 27.40
CA GLU A 124 -19.09 -9.06 26.82
C GLU A 124 -18.91 -8.85 25.31
N ARG A 125 -20.00 -8.65 24.55
CA ARG A 125 -19.92 -8.37 23.12
C ARG A 125 -19.30 -6.99 22.84
N CYS A 126 -19.56 -6.00 23.69
CA CYS A 126 -18.87 -4.71 23.60
C CYS A 126 -17.35 -4.85 23.82
N LYS A 127 -16.91 -5.70 24.76
CA LYS A 127 -15.48 -6.00 24.98
C LYS A 127 -14.83 -6.68 23.77
N GLU A 128 -15.54 -7.61 23.12
CA GLU A 128 -15.05 -8.21 21.87
C GLU A 128 -14.78 -7.13 20.80
N PHE A 129 -15.64 -6.12 20.68
CA PHE A 129 -15.40 -5.00 19.77
C PHE A 129 -14.21 -4.14 20.17
N VAL A 130 -13.98 -3.93 21.47
CA VAL A 130 -12.77 -3.25 21.96
C VAL A 130 -11.53 -3.98 21.48
N ASP A 131 -11.47 -5.31 21.62
CA ASP A 131 -10.34 -6.12 21.17
C ASP A 131 -10.19 -6.09 19.65
N ILE A 132 -11.29 -6.25 18.90
CA ILE A 132 -11.29 -6.20 17.43
C ILE A 132 -10.68 -4.89 16.92
N VAL A 133 -11.09 -3.75 17.50
CA VAL A 133 -10.55 -2.45 17.11
C VAL A 133 -9.09 -2.32 17.51
N TRP A 134 -8.69 -2.81 18.68
CA TRP A 134 -7.28 -2.83 19.08
C TRP A 134 -6.41 -3.60 18.08
N TYR A 135 -6.82 -4.81 17.71
CA TYR A 135 -6.11 -5.64 16.74
C TYR A 135 -6.02 -4.94 15.37
N PHE A 136 -7.08 -4.27 14.93
CA PHE A 136 -7.06 -3.47 13.71
C PHE A 136 -6.07 -2.30 13.78
N LEU A 137 -6.04 -1.56 14.89
CA LEU A 137 -5.07 -0.47 15.07
C LEU A 137 -3.64 -1.05 15.02
N LYS A 138 -3.38 -2.13 15.78
CA LYS A 138 -2.07 -2.78 15.82
C LYS A 138 -1.62 -3.34 14.48
N SER A 139 -2.50 -4.03 13.76
CA SER A 139 -2.16 -4.62 12.46
C SER A 139 -1.91 -3.57 11.37
N THR A 140 -2.37 -2.33 11.57
CA THR A 140 -2.17 -1.21 10.64
C THR A 140 -1.13 -0.20 11.12
N ASP A 141 -0.50 -0.40 12.27
CA ASP A 141 0.55 0.49 12.78
C ASP A 141 1.70 0.68 11.78
N PRO A 142 2.23 -0.37 11.11
CA PRO A 142 3.30 -0.19 10.13
C PRO A 142 2.94 0.77 8.99
N LEU A 143 1.67 0.80 8.56
CA LEU A 143 1.19 1.66 7.48
C LEU A 143 1.14 3.15 7.86
N VAL A 144 1.01 3.45 9.15
CA VAL A 144 0.85 4.83 9.62
C VAL A 144 2.03 5.34 10.43
N GLN A 145 2.96 4.45 10.77
CA GLN A 145 4.26 4.77 11.34
C GLN A 145 5.32 4.92 10.26
N VAL A 146 5.23 4.13 9.18
CA VAL A 146 6.24 4.08 8.11
C VAL A 146 5.56 4.16 6.75
N LEU A 147 5.64 5.34 6.14
CA LEU A 147 5.14 5.57 4.78
C LEU A 147 6.16 5.08 3.76
N LYS A 148 6.00 3.82 3.33
CA LYS A 148 6.79 3.22 2.24
C LYS A 148 6.42 3.86 0.91
N SER A 149 7.40 4.36 0.16
CA SER A 149 7.17 5.04 -1.13
C SER A 149 7.96 4.41 -2.27
N SER A 150 8.83 3.45 -2.00
CA SER A 150 9.53 2.74 -3.07
C SER A 150 9.90 1.32 -2.67
N ASN A 151 10.04 0.49 -3.70
CA ASN A 151 10.68 -0.82 -3.62
C ASN A 151 11.81 -0.89 -4.62
N ALA A 152 12.81 -1.70 -4.28
CA ALA A 152 13.78 -2.21 -5.22
C ALA A 152 13.45 -3.68 -5.54
N TYR A 153 13.89 -4.11 -6.71
CA TYR A 153 13.68 -5.42 -7.29
C TYR A 153 15.01 -5.93 -7.78
N ASP A 154 15.35 -7.16 -7.41
CA ASP A 154 16.56 -7.84 -7.84
C ASP A 154 16.20 -9.14 -8.54
N LEU A 155 16.94 -9.44 -9.60
CA LEU A 155 16.84 -10.72 -10.29
C LEU A 155 17.87 -11.67 -9.70
N TYR A 156 17.43 -12.87 -9.32
CA TYR A 156 18.29 -13.97 -8.89
C TYR A 156 18.40 -15.05 -9.99
N ASP A 157 19.55 -15.70 -10.08
CA ASP A 157 19.75 -16.83 -10.99
C ASP A 157 19.14 -18.14 -10.44
N GLU A 158 19.25 -19.23 -11.21
CA GLU A 158 18.70 -20.55 -10.82
C GLU A 158 19.34 -21.13 -9.55
N GLU A 159 20.52 -20.66 -9.18
CA GLU A 159 21.25 -21.08 -7.97
C GLU A 159 20.94 -20.15 -6.77
N GLY A 160 20.16 -19.09 -6.98
CA GLY A 160 19.75 -18.12 -5.97
C GLY A 160 20.77 -17.01 -5.72
N TYR A 161 21.72 -16.79 -6.63
CA TYR A 161 22.65 -15.67 -6.55
C TYR A 161 22.06 -14.42 -7.20
N GLU A 162 22.23 -13.27 -6.54
CA GLU A 162 21.82 -11.98 -7.06
C GLU A 162 22.57 -11.69 -8.36
N THR A 163 21.83 -11.41 -9.42
CA THR A 163 22.40 -11.01 -10.70
C THR A 163 22.69 -9.52 -10.70
N HIS A 164 23.34 -9.03 -11.76
CA HIS A 164 23.62 -7.61 -11.89
C HIS A 164 22.42 -6.78 -12.38
N TYR A 165 21.23 -7.37 -12.51
CA TYR A 165 20.00 -6.67 -12.91
C TYR A 165 19.14 -6.37 -11.69
N GLY A 166 18.67 -5.13 -11.63
CA GLY A 166 17.79 -4.68 -10.59
C GLY A 166 17.21 -3.32 -10.95
N PHE A 167 16.04 -3.02 -10.40
CA PHE A 167 15.35 -1.76 -10.63
C PHE A 167 14.58 -1.33 -9.39
N ASN A 168 14.09 -0.11 -9.40
CA ASN A 168 13.20 0.39 -8.36
C ASN A 168 11.96 1.05 -8.96
N PHE A 169 10.88 1.00 -8.19
CA PHE A 169 9.71 1.85 -8.41
C PHE A 169 9.63 2.91 -7.31
N GLU A 170 9.35 4.15 -7.70
CA GLU A 170 9.02 5.23 -6.77
C GLU A 170 7.57 5.65 -6.98
N LEU A 171 6.80 5.64 -5.90
CA LEU A 171 5.40 6.03 -5.86
C LEU A 171 5.25 7.46 -5.36
N ASP A 172 4.46 8.26 -6.06
CA ASP A 172 3.85 9.47 -5.51
C ASP A 172 2.37 9.18 -5.18
N TYR A 173 2.05 9.05 -3.90
CA TYR A 173 0.66 8.81 -3.47
C TYR A 173 -0.30 9.98 -3.79
N LYS A 174 0.22 11.17 -4.14
CA LYS A 174 -0.61 12.27 -4.65
C LYS A 174 -1.01 12.05 -6.11
N ASP A 175 -0.21 11.32 -6.88
CA ASP A 175 -0.49 10.94 -8.26
C ASP A 175 0.03 9.53 -8.58
N LEU A 176 -0.80 8.52 -8.27
CA LEU A 176 -0.51 7.11 -8.58
C LEU A 176 -0.58 6.78 -10.07
N ASN A 177 -0.80 7.76 -10.95
CA ASN A 177 -0.58 7.60 -12.40
C ASN A 177 0.85 7.97 -12.80
N SER A 178 1.67 8.46 -11.86
CA SER A 178 3.03 8.93 -12.08
C SER A 178 4.06 8.09 -11.35
N ILE A 179 4.07 6.78 -11.63
CA ILE A 179 5.05 5.85 -11.05
C ILE A 179 6.37 6.01 -11.80
N LYS A 180 7.45 6.31 -11.07
CA LYS A 180 8.79 6.34 -11.66
C LYS A 180 9.40 4.95 -11.61
N ILE A 181 10.24 4.67 -12.60
CA ILE A 181 11.03 3.45 -12.68
C ILE A 181 12.47 3.81 -12.99
N SER A 182 13.43 3.21 -12.28
CA SER A 182 14.83 3.31 -12.65
C SER A 182 15.58 2.00 -12.39
N GLY A 183 16.41 1.55 -13.33
CA GLY A 183 17.06 0.25 -13.19
C GLY A 183 17.80 -0.27 -14.41
N TRP A 184 18.49 -1.39 -14.21
CA TRP A 184 19.18 -2.16 -15.25
C TRP A 184 18.31 -3.31 -15.73
N PHE A 185 18.18 -3.42 -17.05
CA PHE A 185 17.40 -4.48 -17.71
C PHE A 185 18.23 -5.09 -18.85
N TYR A 186 18.08 -6.40 -19.03
CA TYR A 186 18.57 -7.08 -20.23
C TYR A 186 17.66 -6.78 -21.44
N ASP A 187 18.25 -6.85 -22.63
CA ASP A 187 17.66 -6.35 -23.88
C ASP A 187 16.30 -7.01 -24.19
N GLU A 188 16.13 -8.28 -23.85
CA GLU A 188 14.91 -9.05 -24.11
C GLU A 188 13.66 -8.52 -23.36
N LEU A 189 13.85 -7.71 -22.31
CA LEU A 189 12.75 -7.08 -21.58
C LEU A 189 12.29 -5.78 -22.19
N ILE A 190 13.04 -5.21 -23.13
CA ILE A 190 12.79 -3.89 -23.70
C ILE A 190 12.44 -4.02 -25.18
N LEU A 191 11.30 -3.44 -25.57
CA LEU A 191 10.87 -3.34 -26.95
C LEU A 191 10.70 -1.87 -27.36
N ASN A 192 10.94 -1.58 -28.64
CA ASN A 192 10.68 -0.27 -29.23
C ASN A 192 9.23 -0.13 -29.73
N GLU A 193 8.46 -1.22 -29.73
CA GLU A 193 7.08 -1.28 -30.23
C GLU A 193 6.16 -1.96 -29.20
N PRO A 194 4.88 -1.59 -29.15
CA PRO A 194 3.93 -2.17 -28.20
C PRO A 194 3.72 -3.66 -28.47
N ARG A 195 3.67 -4.45 -27.38
CA ARG A 195 3.40 -5.88 -27.42
C ARG A 195 2.58 -6.32 -26.21
N GLU A 196 1.74 -7.34 -26.39
CA GLU A 196 1.05 -7.98 -25.28
C GLU A 196 2.05 -8.46 -24.22
N GLY A 197 1.73 -8.20 -22.94
CA GLY A 197 2.63 -8.50 -21.82
C GLY A 197 3.68 -7.42 -21.54
N PHE A 198 3.66 -6.28 -22.23
CA PHE A 198 4.55 -5.15 -21.98
C PHE A 198 3.75 -3.90 -21.60
N PHE A 199 4.38 -2.94 -20.92
CA PHE A 199 3.80 -1.64 -20.58
C PHE A 199 4.71 -0.50 -21.05
N ALA A 200 4.12 0.66 -21.36
CA ALA A 200 4.86 1.80 -21.88
C ALA A 200 5.59 2.56 -20.77
N VAL A 201 6.81 3.00 -21.06
CA VAL A 201 7.62 3.86 -20.20
C VAL A 201 8.10 5.05 -21.03
N GLU A 202 7.77 6.26 -20.56
CA GLU A 202 8.40 7.48 -21.02
C GLU A 202 9.75 7.63 -20.32
N PHE A 203 10.85 7.48 -21.05
CA PHE A 203 12.19 7.53 -20.48
C PHE A 203 12.75 8.97 -20.50
N ASN A 204 13.32 9.38 -19.38
CA ASN A 204 14.14 10.59 -19.27
C ASN A 204 15.56 10.31 -19.75
N SER A 205 16.07 9.13 -19.40
CA SER A 205 17.39 8.67 -19.84
C SER A 205 17.39 7.18 -20.13
N LEU A 206 18.11 6.82 -21.20
CA LEU A 206 18.34 5.44 -21.62
C LEU A 206 19.81 5.33 -22.00
N HIS A 207 20.52 4.43 -21.34
CA HIS A 207 21.97 4.34 -21.46
C HIS A 207 22.39 2.88 -21.59
N THR A 208 23.47 2.65 -22.34
CA THR A 208 24.15 1.34 -22.36
C THR A 208 25.31 1.34 -21.38
N LYS A 209 25.90 0.16 -21.17
CA LYS A 209 27.10 -0.04 -20.36
C LYS A 209 28.24 0.94 -20.66
N LYS A 210 28.36 1.46 -21.88
CA LYS A 210 29.42 2.42 -22.30
C LYS A 210 29.56 3.64 -21.38
N ASN A 211 28.46 4.07 -20.77
CA ASN A 211 28.49 5.21 -19.85
C ASN A 211 29.13 4.88 -18.49
N TRP A 212 29.49 3.62 -18.24
CA TRP A 212 29.98 3.10 -16.98
C TRP A 212 31.17 2.12 -17.11
N GLU A 213 31.93 2.18 -18.21
CA GLU A 213 33.06 1.27 -18.50
C GLU A 213 34.11 1.19 -17.38
N SER A 214 34.24 2.24 -16.56
CA SER A 214 35.21 2.30 -15.45
C SER A 214 34.72 1.65 -14.15
N SER A 215 33.46 1.22 -14.06
CA SER A 215 32.87 0.69 -12.84
C SER A 215 32.92 -0.85 -12.80
N PRO A 216 33.59 -1.46 -11.80
CA PRO A 216 33.61 -2.92 -11.66
C PRO A 216 32.20 -3.50 -11.43
N TYR A 217 31.27 -2.74 -10.85
CA TYR A 217 29.86 -3.13 -10.60
C TYR A 217 29.03 -3.34 -11.88
N HIS A 218 29.54 -2.91 -13.03
CA HIS A 218 28.86 -3.07 -14.32
C HIS A 218 29.62 -4.00 -15.26
N SER A 219 30.68 -4.66 -14.79
CA SER A 219 31.54 -5.50 -15.61
C SER A 219 30.83 -6.70 -16.24
N GLU A 220 29.81 -7.26 -15.56
CA GLU A 220 29.03 -8.42 -16.01
C GLU A 220 27.89 -8.08 -16.98
N LYS A 221 27.53 -6.79 -17.11
CA LYS A 221 26.49 -6.33 -18.06
C LYS A 221 26.93 -6.51 -19.51
N LEU A 222 26.00 -6.82 -20.39
CA LEU A 222 26.21 -6.84 -21.84
C LEU A 222 26.15 -5.42 -22.41
N GLU A 223 26.74 -5.22 -23.60
CA GLU A 223 26.64 -3.94 -24.32
C GLU A 223 25.21 -3.60 -24.77
N SER A 224 24.39 -4.65 -24.95
CA SER A 224 22.97 -4.54 -25.30
C SER A 224 22.13 -4.06 -24.12
N ASP A 225 22.51 -4.40 -22.89
CA ASP A 225 21.77 -4.06 -21.66
C ASP A 225 21.57 -2.56 -21.51
N LYS A 226 20.42 -2.21 -20.92
CA LYS A 226 20.00 -0.82 -20.78
C LYS A 226 19.82 -0.47 -19.30
N TRP A 227 20.39 0.67 -18.93
CA TRP A 227 19.89 1.44 -17.81
C TRP A 227 18.74 2.32 -18.30
N LEU A 228 17.62 2.25 -17.61
CA LEU A 228 16.41 3.02 -17.86
C LEU A 228 16.14 3.90 -16.64
N ASP A 229 15.81 5.16 -16.87
CA ASP A 229 15.16 6.05 -15.90
C ASP A 229 13.99 6.75 -16.58
N GLY A 230 12.80 6.66 -15.98
CA GLY A 230 11.58 7.16 -16.61
C GLY A 230 10.34 7.08 -15.75
N LYS A 231 9.20 7.29 -16.41
CA LYS A 231 7.86 7.23 -15.84
C LYS A 231 7.00 6.26 -16.61
N ILE A 232 6.25 5.43 -15.89
CA ILE A 232 5.31 4.49 -16.50
C ILE A 232 4.11 5.26 -17.06
N LEU A 233 3.71 4.93 -18.28
CA LEU A 233 2.54 5.48 -18.95
C LEU A 233 1.37 4.49 -18.95
N ASP A 234 0.15 5.02 -18.82
CA ASP A 234 -1.11 4.31 -19.05
C ASP A 234 -1.23 2.93 -18.38
N LEU A 235 -0.65 2.80 -17.19
CA LEU A 235 -0.67 1.55 -16.44
C LEU A 235 -2.09 1.19 -16.02
N ASP A 236 -2.53 -0.02 -16.39
CA ASP A 236 -3.83 -0.54 -16.00
C ASP A 236 -3.95 -0.69 -14.47
N SER A 237 -5.19 -0.63 -13.97
CA SER A 237 -5.45 -0.64 -12.52
C SER A 237 -4.98 -1.91 -11.82
N GLU A 238 -4.97 -3.06 -12.50
CA GLU A 238 -4.47 -4.31 -11.92
C GLU A 238 -2.96 -4.26 -11.73
N THR A 239 -2.23 -3.76 -12.72
CA THR A 239 -0.77 -3.62 -12.63
C THR A 239 -0.38 -2.56 -11.60
N LYS A 240 -1.10 -1.43 -11.52
CA LYS A 240 -0.94 -0.45 -10.43
C LYS A 240 -1.16 -1.09 -9.06
N LYS A 241 -2.20 -1.91 -8.92
CA LYS A 241 -2.51 -2.62 -7.69
C LYS A 241 -1.38 -3.57 -7.30
N ILE A 242 -0.76 -4.28 -8.24
CA ILE A 242 0.41 -5.15 -7.99
C ILE A 242 1.56 -4.32 -7.40
N ILE A 243 1.99 -3.26 -8.09
CA ILE A 243 3.11 -2.41 -7.63
C ILE A 243 2.82 -1.85 -6.24
N VAL A 244 1.64 -1.25 -6.04
CA VAL A 244 1.29 -0.68 -4.74
C VAL A 244 1.22 -1.76 -3.66
N SER A 245 0.66 -2.94 -3.95
CA SER A 245 0.63 -4.05 -2.98
C SER A 245 2.04 -4.46 -2.57
N GLN A 246 2.95 -4.61 -3.53
CA GLN A 246 4.35 -4.95 -3.28
C GLN A 246 5.04 -3.88 -2.42
N VAL A 247 4.81 -2.58 -2.70
CA VAL A 247 5.38 -1.49 -1.87
C VAL A 247 4.86 -1.53 -0.43
N LEU A 248 3.58 -1.87 -0.24
CA LEU A 248 3.01 -1.96 1.10
C LEU A 248 3.52 -3.19 1.86
N SER A 249 3.71 -4.33 1.18
CA SER A 249 4.10 -5.61 1.79
C SER A 249 5.60 -5.82 1.95
N ALA A 250 6.46 -5.05 1.28
CA ALA A 250 7.90 -5.26 1.30
C ALA A 250 8.49 -5.12 2.72
N PHE A 251 9.29 -6.10 3.15
CA PHE A 251 9.96 -6.09 4.46
C PHE A 251 11.30 -5.37 4.41
#